data_AF-A0A925KA18-F1
#
_entry.id   AF-A0A925KA18-F1
#
_cell.length_a   1.000
_cell.length_b   1.000
_cell.length_c   1.000
_cell.angle_alpha   90.00
_cell.angle_beta   90.00
_cell.angle_gamma   90.00
#
_symmetry.space_group_name_H-M   'P 1'
#
loop_
_entity.id
_entity.type
_entity.pdbx_description
1 polymer ?
#
loop_
_entity_poly.entity_id
_entity_poly.type
_entity_poly.pdbx_seq_one_letter_code
_entity_poly.pdbx_strand_id
1 'polypeptide(L)'
;AAPLLCAVAKARTSEAAALVASIAHAVHGAIGITEQYDLQLRTRRLQAWRGAAGSESYWNMRIGQALLGSDHAMLPDFVRQELCAEPVALRG
;
A
#
# COMPACT_ATOMS: atom_id res chain seq x y z
N ALA A 1 9.26 2.77 14.26
CA ALA A 1 9.52 2.84 12.81
C ALA A 1 9.21 1.57 11.99
N ALA A 2 10.06 0.53 11.89
CA ALA A 2 9.92 -0.51 10.84
C ALA A 2 8.54 -1.22 10.73
N PRO A 3 7.88 -1.61 11.83
CA PRO A 3 6.53 -2.19 11.76
C PRO A 3 5.45 -1.21 11.27
N LEU A 4 5.57 0.07 11.59
CA LEU A 4 4.65 1.13 11.15
C LEU A 4 4.85 1.45 9.67
N LEU A 5 6.11 1.47 9.19
CA LEU A 5 6.42 1.63 7.77
C LEU A 5 5.83 0.49 6.93
N CYS A 6 5.91 -0.76 7.42
CA CYS A 6 5.24 -1.89 6.79
C CYS A 6 3.71 -1.73 6.76
N ALA A 7 3.10 -1.24 7.85
CA ALA A 7 1.67 -0.99 7.91
C ALA A 7 1.24 0.09 6.89
N VAL A 8 1.99 1.20 6.81
CA VAL A 8 1.77 2.25 5.81
C VAL A 8 1.90 1.68 4.39
N ALA A 9 2.99 0.96 4.12
CA ALA A 9 3.21 0.34 2.82
C ALA A 9 2.07 -0.61 2.44
N LYS A 10 1.61 -1.46 3.37
CA LYS A 10 0.48 -2.37 3.14
C LYS A 10 -0.81 -1.60 2.87
N ALA A 11 -1.13 -0.57 3.66
CA ALA A 11 -2.34 0.23 3.47
C ALA A 11 -2.34 0.94 2.11
N ARG A 12 -1.25 1.64 1.78
CA ARG A 12 -1.12 2.42 0.55
C ARG A 12 -1.11 1.55 -0.71
N THR A 13 -0.39 0.43 -0.70
CA THR A 13 -0.40 -0.50 -1.83
C THR A 13 -1.75 -1.20 -2.01
N SER A 14 -2.48 -1.46 -0.91
CA SER A 14 -3.82 -2.05 -0.95
C SER A 14 -4.87 -1.09 -1.53
N GLU A 15 -4.82 0.19 -1.17
CA GLU A 15 -5.64 1.23 -1.80
C GLU A 15 -5.34 1.35 -3.30
N ALA A 16 -4.05 1.41 -3.66
CA ALA A 16 -3.63 1.57 -5.04
C ALA A 16 -3.97 0.37 -5.94
N ALA A 17 -4.05 -0.85 -5.39
CA ALA A 17 -4.26 -2.08 -6.16
C ALA A 17 -5.49 -2.04 -7.07
N ALA A 18 -6.63 -1.54 -6.55
CA ALA A 18 -7.87 -1.45 -7.33
C ALA A 18 -7.79 -0.41 -8.45
N LEU A 19 -7.18 0.75 -8.16
CA LEU A 19 -6.98 1.83 -9.12
C LEU A 19 -6.02 1.41 -10.24
N VAL A 20 -4.91 0.75 -9.90
CA VAL A 20 -3.95 0.25 -10.88
C VAL A 20 -4.60 -0.81 -11.77
N ALA A 21 -5.38 -1.72 -11.19
CA ALA A 21 -6.11 -2.71 -11.97
C ALA A 21 -7.12 -2.08 -12.94
N SER A 22 -7.88 -1.07 -12.49
CA SER A 22 -8.86 -0.40 -13.34
C SER A 22 -8.20 0.39 -14.48
N ILE A 23 -7.14 1.15 -14.19
CA ILE A 23 -6.36 1.88 -15.19
C ILE A 23 -5.77 0.90 -16.21
N ALA A 24 -5.19 -0.21 -15.74
CA ALA A 24 -4.63 -1.20 -16.64
C ALA A 24 -5.72 -1.78 -17.56
N HIS A 25 -6.91 -2.11 -17.04
CA HIS A 25 -8.02 -2.56 -17.90
C HIS A 25 -8.46 -1.49 -18.91
N ALA A 26 -8.55 -0.22 -18.49
CA ALA A 26 -8.94 0.88 -19.37
C ALA A 26 -7.94 1.10 -20.52
N VAL A 27 -6.63 1.03 -20.24
CA VAL A 27 -5.57 1.20 -21.24
C VAL A 27 -5.56 0.06 -22.27
N HIS A 28 -5.81 -1.18 -21.84
CA HIS A 28 -5.75 -2.35 -22.73
C HIS A 28 -7.09 -2.63 -23.46
N GLY A 29 -8.19 -1.98 -23.07
CA GLY A 29 -9.50 -2.20 -23.65
C GLY A 29 -9.94 -3.68 -23.64
N ALA A 30 -10.74 -4.10 -24.61
CA ALA A 30 -11.16 -5.50 -24.77
C ALA A 30 -10.00 -6.45 -25.13
N ILE A 31 -8.87 -5.92 -25.61
CA ILE A 31 -7.64 -6.68 -25.92
C ILE A 31 -6.94 -7.14 -24.64
N GLY A 32 -7.20 -6.50 -23.49
CA GLY A 32 -6.76 -6.98 -22.17
C GLY A 32 -7.48 -8.24 -21.65
N ILE A 33 -8.49 -8.74 -22.38
CA ILE A 33 -9.20 -10.00 -22.08
C ILE A 33 -8.70 -11.15 -22.94
N THR A 34 -8.09 -10.88 -24.11
CA THR A 34 -7.47 -11.92 -24.94
C THR A 34 -6.02 -12.16 -24.52
N GLU A 35 -5.60 -13.42 -24.65
CA GLU A 35 -4.40 -14.10 -24.13
C GLU A 35 -3.02 -13.44 -24.43
N GLN A 36 -2.99 -12.27 -25.08
CA GLN A 36 -1.76 -11.60 -25.47
C GLN A 36 -1.08 -10.85 -24.31
N TYR A 37 -1.79 -10.62 -23.20
CA TYR A 37 -1.23 -10.04 -21.98
C TYR A 37 -1.78 -10.72 -20.72
N ASP A 38 -0.89 -11.18 -19.84
CA ASP A 38 -1.22 -11.75 -18.51
C ASP A 38 -1.80 -10.71 -17.51
N LEU A 39 -2.56 -9.73 -18.00
CA LEU A 39 -3.16 -8.66 -17.19
C LEU A 39 -4.10 -9.25 -16.13
N GLN A 40 -4.95 -10.19 -16.52
CA GLN A 40 -5.85 -10.91 -15.62
C GLN A 40 -5.11 -11.66 -14.50
N LEU A 41 -3.94 -12.24 -14.79
CA LEU A 41 -3.13 -12.90 -13.77
C LEU A 41 -2.61 -11.89 -12.73
N ARG A 42 -2.14 -10.72 -13.19
CA ARG A 42 -1.61 -9.66 -12.33
C ARG A 42 -2.71 -8.99 -11.49
N THR A 43 -3.86 -8.67 -12.08
CA THR A 43 -4.95 -8.00 -11.37
C THR A 43 -5.62 -8.92 -10.35
N ARG A 44 -5.76 -10.23 -10.63
CA ARG A 44 -6.20 -11.22 -9.63
C ARG A 44 -5.22 -11.34 -8.46
N ARG A 45 -3.90 -11.34 -8.72
CA ARG A 45 -2.89 -11.35 -7.65
C ARG A 45 -2.94 -10.08 -6.81
N LEU A 46 -3.08 -8.92 -7.43
CA LEU A 46 -3.25 -7.65 -6.71
C LEU A 46 -4.48 -7.67 -5.80
N GLN A 47 -5.61 -8.17 -6.30
CA GLN A 47 -6.83 -8.31 -5.51
C GLN A 47 -6.64 -9.28 -4.33
N ALA A 48 -5.98 -10.42 -4.56
CA ALA A 48 -5.68 -11.38 -3.50
C ALA A 48 -4.76 -10.79 -2.43
N TRP A 49 -3.67 -10.12 -2.83
CA TRP A 49 -2.72 -9.49 -1.91
C TRP A 49 -3.31 -8.30 -1.15
N ARG A 50 -4.23 -7.54 -1.78
CA ARG A 50 -5.00 -6.50 -1.11
C ARG A 50 -5.75 -7.04 0.11
N GLY A 51 -6.44 -8.17 -0.07
CA GLY A 51 -7.20 -8.82 1.02
C GLY A 51 -6.35 -9.59 2.02
N ALA A 52 -5.15 -10.01 1.64
CA ALA A 52 -4.25 -10.75 2.52
C ALA A 52 -3.63 -9.84 3.60
N ALA A 53 -3.34 -10.41 4.77
CA ALA A 53 -2.64 -9.75 5.88
C ALA A 53 -3.27 -8.41 6.33
N GLY A 54 -4.60 -8.32 6.31
CA GLY A 54 -5.36 -7.14 6.75
C GLY A 54 -5.58 -6.09 5.66
N SER A 55 -6.77 -5.48 5.68
CA SER A 55 -7.16 -4.42 4.73
C SER A 55 -6.46 -3.09 5.01
N GLU A 56 -6.54 -2.18 4.06
CA GLU A 56 -6.14 -0.79 4.21
C GLU A 56 -6.77 -0.12 5.44
N SER A 57 -8.08 -0.31 5.68
CA SER A 57 -8.76 0.28 6.83
C SER A 57 -8.24 -0.30 8.16
N TYR A 58 -7.95 -1.60 8.20
CA TYR A 58 -7.36 -2.23 9.38
C TYR A 58 -6.01 -1.61 9.73
N TRP A 59 -5.13 -1.43 8.74
CA TRP A 59 -3.81 -0.85 8.96
C TRP A 59 -3.88 0.66 9.23
N ASN A 60 -4.75 1.40 8.55
CA ASN A 60 -4.98 2.83 8.81
C ASN A 60 -5.46 3.07 10.26
N MET A 61 -6.34 2.20 10.79
CA MET A 61 -6.76 2.26 12.18
C MET A 61 -5.59 2.03 13.14
N ARG A 62 -4.74 1.02 12.87
CA ARG A 62 -3.57 0.75 13.73
C ARG A 62 -2.53 1.87 13.69
N ILE A 63 -2.33 2.49 12.54
CA ILE A 63 -1.46 3.68 12.40
C ILE A 63 -2.03 4.84 13.23
N GLY A 64 -3.34 5.07 13.15
CA GLY A 64 -4.02 6.09 13.96
C GLY A 64 -3.92 5.83 15.46
N GLN A 65 -4.06 4.57 15.89
CA GLN A 65 -3.86 4.18 17.29
C GLN A 65 -2.41 4.41 17.74
N ALA A 66 -1.43 4.14 16.89
CA ALA A 66 -0.03 4.42 17.20
C ALA A 66 0.23 5.92 17.34
N LEU A 67 -0.37 6.77 16.50
CA LEU A 67 -0.30 8.23 16.65
C LEU A 67 -0.91 8.68 17.98
N LEU A 68 -2.11 8.21 18.32
CA LEU A 68 -2.80 8.59 19.56
C LEU A 68 -2.07 8.11 20.84
N GLY A 69 -1.29 7.04 20.74
CA GLY A 69 -0.46 6.52 21.82
C GLY A 69 0.98 7.06 21.84
N SER A 70 1.32 7.99 20.94
CA SER A 70 2.66 8.55 20.84
C SER A 70 2.78 9.90 21.56
N ASP A 71 4.00 10.27 21.96
CA ASP A 71 4.28 11.54 22.62
C ASP A 71 4.45 12.73 21.63
N HIS A 72 4.17 12.53 20.34
CA HIS A 72 4.30 13.60 19.36
C HIS A 72 3.19 14.64 19.54
N ALA A 73 3.59 15.91 19.70
CA ALA A 73 2.66 17.02 19.87
C ALA A 73 1.77 17.28 18.62
N MET A 74 2.25 16.90 17.43
CA MET A 74 1.56 17.15 16.17
C MET A 74 1.72 16.01 15.14
N LEU A 75 0.68 15.79 14.33
CA LEU A 75 0.66 14.78 13.27
C LEU A 75 1.83 14.89 12.28
N PRO A 76 2.24 16.09 11.79
CA PRO A 76 3.38 16.20 10.88
C PRO A 76 4.70 15.71 11.47
N ASP A 77 4.90 15.83 12.79
CA ASP A 77 6.12 15.32 13.45
C ASP A 77 6.12 13.80 13.50
N PHE A 78 5.00 13.18 13.86
CA PHE A 78 4.84 11.73 13.81
C PHE A 78 5.08 11.18 12.40
N VAL A 79 4.53 11.83 11.36
CA VAL A 79 4.76 11.40 9.98
C VAL A 79 6.24 11.45 9.63
N ARG A 80 6.92 12.56 9.95
CA ARG A 80 8.35 12.74 9.65
C ARG A 80 9.25 11.76 10.41
N GLN A 81 8.90 11.43 11.66
CA GLN A 81 9.78 10.66 12.55
C GLN A 81 9.49 9.15 12.52
N GLU A 82 8.24 8.74 12.30
CA GLU A 82 7.84 7.32 12.38
C GLU A 82 7.40 6.71 11.05
N LEU A 83 6.89 7.53 10.11
CA LEU A 83 6.31 7.06 8.85
C LEU A 83 7.15 7.40 7.61
N CYS A 84 8.25 8.12 7.77
CA CYS A 84 9.27 8.27 6.73
C CYS A 84 10.28 7.13 6.86
N ALA A 85 10.59 6.46 5.74
CA ALA A 85 11.76 5.60 5.71
C ALA A 85 13.01 6.50 5.73
N GLU A 86 13.94 6.24 6.63
CA GLU A 86 15.32 6.68 6.42
C GLU A 86 15.77 6.08 5.08
N PRO A 87 16.46 6.86 4.20
CA PRO A 87 16.99 6.29 2.98
C PRO A 87 17.82 5.07 3.38
N VAL A 88 17.49 3.92 2.80
CA VAL A 88 18.38 2.74 2.84
C VAL A 88 19.68 3.24 2.23
N ALA A 89 20.60 3.68 3.10
CA ALA A 89 21.97 3.93 2.70
C ALA A 89 22.42 2.64 2.06
N LEU A 90 22.69 2.72 0.75
CA LEU A 90 23.15 1.64 -0.10
C LEU A 90 24.31 0.95 0.63
N ARG A 91 24.04 -0.15 1.34
CA ARG A 91 25.06 -0.97 1.96
C ARG A 91 25.76 -1.69 0.82
N GLY A 92 26.93 -1.18 0.46
CA GLY A 92 27.97 -1.97 -0.20
C GLY A 92 28.50 -3.05 0.73
#